data_AF-A0A7Z0DW95-F1
#
_entry.id   AF-A0A7Z0DW95-F1
#
_cell.length_a   1.000
_cell.length_b   1.000
_cell.length_c   1.000
_cell.angle_alpha   90.00
_cell.angle_beta   90.00
_cell.angle_gamma   90.00
#
_symmetry.space_group_name_H-M   'P 1'
#
loop_
_entity.id
_entity.type
_entity.pdbx_description
1 polymer ?
#
loop_
_entity_poly.entity_id
_entity_poly.type
_entity_poly.pdbx_seq_one_letter_code
_entity_poly.pdbx_strand_id
1 'polypeptide(L)'
;MKRFTGTGEAPTSLDAILYEERHALAAARKTEDERIIAWTGVLNEARLAADFTYSPVSQPIEITQPLWAALSHLFNHQTHHRGQCHMTLTALGKPSLGLDLIYFLRSEGREWM
;
A
#
# COMPACT_ATOMS: atom_id res chain seq x y z
N MET A 1 -4.77 -6.67 -2.34
CA MET A 1 -3.72 -7.59 -2.84
C MET A 1 -4.06 -8.36 -4.12
N LYS A 2 -5.30 -8.39 -4.64
CA LYS A 2 -5.65 -9.18 -5.85
C LYS A 2 -4.67 -9.01 -7.02
N ARG A 3 -4.17 -7.80 -7.27
CA ARG A 3 -3.14 -7.52 -8.29
C ARG A 3 -1.88 -8.39 -8.15
N PHE A 4 -1.41 -8.60 -6.92
CA PHE A 4 -0.16 -9.29 -6.63
C PHE A 4 -0.34 -10.79 -6.38
N THR A 5 -1.50 -11.18 -5.83
CA THR A 5 -1.74 -12.56 -5.36
C THR A 5 -2.77 -13.31 -6.21
N GLY A 6 -3.49 -12.63 -7.10
CA GLY A 6 -4.66 -13.16 -7.80
C GLY A 6 -5.89 -13.37 -6.91
N THR A 7 -5.79 -13.11 -5.60
CA THR A 7 -6.81 -13.49 -4.60
C THR A 7 -7.44 -12.30 -3.86
N GLY A 8 -8.68 -12.50 -3.42
CA GLY A 8 -9.50 -11.51 -2.74
C GLY A 8 -10.15 -10.48 -3.69
N GLU A 9 -10.87 -9.54 -3.10
CA GLU A 9 -11.61 -8.53 -3.85
C GLU A 9 -10.72 -7.37 -4.32
N ALA A 10 -11.16 -6.69 -5.38
CA ALA A 10 -10.54 -5.48 -5.89
C ALA A 10 -11.62 -4.50 -6.35
N PRO A 11 -11.44 -3.18 -6.12
CA PRO A 11 -12.34 -2.17 -6.64
C PRO A 11 -12.36 -2.18 -8.18
N THR A 12 -13.51 -1.82 -8.77
CA THR A 12 -13.68 -1.71 -10.23
C THR A 12 -13.47 -0.30 -10.76
N SER A 13 -13.30 0.70 -9.90
CA SER A 13 -12.95 2.09 -10.25
C SER A 13 -11.97 2.69 -9.23
N LEU A 14 -11.32 3.79 -9.59
CA LEU A 14 -10.36 4.48 -8.72
C LEU A 14 -11.02 5.30 -7.60
N ASP A 15 -12.27 5.71 -7.81
CA ASP A 15 -13.08 6.53 -6.91
C ASP A 15 -14.10 5.71 -6.11
N ALA A 16 -14.02 4.38 -6.17
CA ALA A 16 -14.91 3.49 -5.44
C ALA A 16 -14.80 3.71 -3.92
N ILE A 17 -15.92 4.07 -3.29
CA ILE A 17 -16.05 4.10 -1.83
C ILE A 17 -16.27 2.67 -1.35
N LEU A 18 -15.25 2.08 -0.73
CA LEU A 18 -15.31 0.70 -0.23
C LEU A 18 -16.08 0.59 1.08
N TYR A 19 -16.00 1.62 1.91
CA TYR A 19 -16.63 1.69 3.23
C TYR A 19 -16.99 3.14 3.52
N GLU A 20 -18.28 3.42 3.72
CA GLU A 20 -18.78 4.75 4.11
C GLU A 20 -18.31 5.11 5.53
N GLU A 21 -18.27 4.10 6.40
CA GLU A 21 -18.01 4.27 7.81
C GLU A 21 -16.52 4.11 8.14
N ARG A 22 -15.95 5.09 8.86
CA ARG A 22 -14.53 5.09 9.25
C ARG A 22 -14.12 3.83 10.03
N HIS A 23 -15.00 3.33 10.90
CA HIS A 23 -14.70 2.14 11.71
C HIS A 23 -14.66 0.86 10.87
N ALA A 24 -15.53 0.74 9.88
CA ALA A 24 -15.53 -0.36 8.92
C ALA A 24 -14.27 -0.30 8.04
N LEU A 25 -13.91 0.89 7.55
CA LEU A 25 -12.66 1.11 6.81
C LEU A 25 -11.42 0.71 7.64
N ALA A 26 -11.39 1.07 8.92
CA ALA A 26 -10.27 0.75 9.81
C ALA A 26 -10.14 -0.78 10.03
N ALA A 27 -11.25 -1.49 10.24
CA ALA A 27 -11.24 -2.95 10.39
C ALA A 27 -10.79 -3.65 9.10
N ALA A 28 -11.30 -3.20 7.95
CA ALA A 28 -10.88 -3.71 6.65
C ALA A 28 -9.39 -3.43 6.37
N ARG A 29 -8.91 -2.24 6.74
CA ARG A 29 -7.49 -1.89 6.57
C ARG A 29 -6.58 -2.76 7.42
N LYS A 30 -6.94 -3.04 8.68
CA LYS A 30 -6.17 -3.95 9.53
C LYS A 30 -6.08 -5.36 8.92
N THR A 31 -7.19 -5.87 8.40
CA THR A 31 -7.23 -7.17 7.71
C THR A 31 -6.34 -7.17 6.47
N GLU A 32 -6.35 -6.09 5.69
CA GLU A 32 -5.48 -5.95 4.52
C GLU A 32 -4.00 -5.84 4.91
N ASP A 33 -3.66 -5.17 6.00
CA ASP A 33 -2.29 -5.07 6.52
C ASP A 33 -1.75 -6.44 6.95
N GLU A 34 -2.54 -7.24 7.66
CA GLU A 34 -2.18 -8.63 8.00
C GLU A 34 -1.92 -9.47 6.75
N ARG A 35 -2.73 -9.28 5.70
CA ARG A 35 -2.54 -9.94 4.39
C ARG A 35 -1.27 -9.49 3.68
N ILE A 36 -0.95 -8.20 3.73
CA ILE A 36 0.31 -7.65 3.18
C ILE A 36 1.50 -8.28 3.91
N ILE A 37 1.50 -8.22 5.25
CA ILE A 37 2.60 -8.74 6.09
C ILE A 37 2.83 -10.23 5.81
N ALA A 38 1.76 -11.04 5.83
CA ALA A 38 1.85 -12.48 5.59
C ALA A 38 2.42 -12.79 4.19
N TRP A 39 1.98 -12.06 3.17
CA TRP A 39 2.46 -12.28 1.81
C TRP A 39 3.89 -11.79 1.60
N THR A 40 4.26 -10.61 2.12
CA THR A 40 5.64 -10.12 2.02
C THR A 40 6.62 -10.98 2.80
N GLY A 41 6.18 -11.59 3.90
CA GLY A 41 7.00 -12.47 4.75
C GLY A 41 7.45 -13.77 4.08
N VAL A 42 6.83 -14.17 2.96
CA VAL A 42 7.23 -15.37 2.21
C VAL A 42 7.98 -15.06 0.90
N LEU A 43 8.19 -13.77 0.59
CA LEU A 43 8.94 -13.37 -0.60
C LEU A 43 10.45 -13.55 -0.37
N ASN A 44 11.13 -13.98 -1.41
CA ASN A 44 12.59 -14.03 -1.47
C ASN A 44 13.10 -13.23 -2.67
N GLU A 45 14.41 -13.04 -2.75
CA GLU A 45 15.05 -12.25 -3.81
C GLU A 45 14.68 -12.74 -5.22
N ALA A 46 14.65 -14.07 -5.44
CA ALA A 46 14.26 -14.64 -6.72
C ALA A 46 12.81 -14.30 -7.10
N ARG A 47 11.87 -14.32 -6.14
CA ARG A 47 10.48 -13.91 -6.37
C ARG A 47 10.34 -12.41 -6.61
N LEU A 48 11.12 -11.59 -5.93
CA LEU A 48 11.13 -10.14 -6.13
C LEU A 48 11.69 -9.77 -7.52
N ALA A 49 12.69 -10.50 -8.00
CA ALA A 49 13.30 -10.31 -9.32
C ALA A 49 12.46 -10.88 -10.48
N ALA A 50 11.60 -11.87 -10.21
CA ALA A 50 10.76 -12.47 -11.23
C ALA A 50 9.68 -11.51 -11.75
N ASP A 51 9.33 -11.67 -13.02
CA ASP A 51 8.23 -10.94 -13.64
C ASP A 51 6.87 -11.42 -13.11
N PHE A 52 5.93 -10.49 -13.03
CA PHE A 52 4.51 -10.77 -12.85
C PHE A 52 3.68 -9.95 -13.83
N THR A 53 2.51 -10.46 -14.16
CA THR A 53 1.58 -9.82 -15.11
C THR A 53 0.29 -9.42 -14.42
N TYR A 54 -0.22 -8.22 -14.72
CA TYR A 54 -1.50 -7.73 -14.23
C TYR A 54 -2.16 -6.77 -15.22
N SER A 55 -3.46 -6.52 -15.03
CA SER A 55 -4.19 -5.48 -15.78
C SER A 55 -4.63 -4.36 -14.82
N PRO A 56 -4.23 -3.10 -15.05
CA PRO A 56 -4.72 -1.96 -14.28
C PRO A 56 -6.23 -1.76 -14.43
N VAL A 57 -6.87 -1.27 -13.37
CA VAL A 57 -8.30 -0.90 -13.39
C VAL A 57 -8.54 0.32 -14.30
N SER A 58 -7.58 1.24 -14.38
CA SER A 58 -7.68 2.46 -15.20
C SER A 58 -7.53 2.21 -16.69
N GLN A 59 -6.85 1.12 -17.08
CA GLN A 59 -6.60 0.78 -18.46
C GLN A 59 -6.40 -0.73 -18.58
N PRO A 60 -7.32 -1.48 -19.23
CA PRO A 60 -7.31 -2.93 -19.28
C PRO A 60 -6.30 -3.45 -20.32
N ILE A 61 -5.04 -3.04 -20.19
CA ILE A 61 -3.90 -3.59 -20.92
C ILE A 61 -3.14 -4.53 -19.98
N GLU A 62 -2.56 -5.60 -20.53
CA GLU A 62 -1.63 -6.42 -19.76
C GLU A 62 -0.29 -5.69 -19.58
N ILE A 63 0.18 -5.67 -18.34
CA ILE A 63 1.48 -5.12 -17.97
C ILE A 63 2.28 -6.24 -17.32
N THR A 64 3.48 -6.48 -17.85
CA THR A 64 4.46 -7.42 -17.30
C THR A 64 5.71 -6.66 -16.86
N GLN A 65 6.14 -6.87 -15.63
CA GLN A 65 7.31 -6.22 -15.03
C GLN A 65 7.84 -7.03 -13.84
N PRO A 66 9.08 -6.79 -13.37
CA PRO A 66 9.58 -7.38 -12.15
C PRO A 66 8.72 -7.00 -10.93
N LEU A 67 8.49 -7.97 -10.03
CA LEU A 67 7.63 -7.79 -8.86
C LEU A 67 8.12 -6.66 -7.94
N TRP A 68 9.43 -6.55 -7.73
CA TRP A 68 10.02 -5.55 -6.85
C TRP A 68 9.60 -4.12 -7.23
N ALA A 69 9.50 -3.82 -8.53
CA ALA A 69 9.19 -2.48 -9.01
C ALA A 69 7.75 -2.07 -8.64
N ALA A 70 6.80 -2.99 -8.79
CA ALA A 70 5.41 -2.75 -8.43
C ALA A 70 5.19 -2.74 -6.91
N LEU A 71 5.94 -3.56 -6.16
CA LEU A 71 5.87 -3.58 -4.70
C LEU A 71 6.44 -2.29 -4.09
N SER A 72 7.57 -1.79 -4.61
CA SER A 72 8.11 -0.48 -4.24
C SER A 72 7.11 0.64 -4.52
N HIS A 73 6.45 0.59 -5.69
CA HIS A 73 5.39 1.54 -6.03
C HIS A 73 4.23 1.48 -5.03
N LEU A 74 3.76 0.29 -4.60
CA LEU A 74 2.67 0.14 -3.63
C LEU A 74 2.96 0.93 -2.34
N PHE A 75 4.12 0.72 -1.72
CA PHE A 75 4.46 1.39 -0.46
C PHE A 75 4.73 2.89 -0.66
N ASN A 76 5.39 3.27 -1.76
CA ASN A 76 5.59 4.69 -2.07
C ASN A 76 4.26 5.43 -2.30
N HIS A 77 3.31 4.78 -2.98
CA HIS A 77 1.97 5.33 -3.23
C HIS A 77 1.16 5.49 -1.93
N GLN A 78 1.34 4.59 -0.96
CA GLN A 78 0.75 4.77 0.37
C GLN A 78 1.33 6.00 1.08
N THR A 79 2.64 6.23 1.01
CA THR A 79 3.27 7.45 1.56
C THR A 79 2.75 8.71 0.88
N HIS A 80 2.57 8.68 -0.45
CA HIS A 80 1.96 9.78 -1.20
C HIS A 80 0.57 10.17 -0.67
N HIS A 81 -0.33 9.19 -0.49
CA HIS A 81 -1.66 9.47 0.06
C HIS A 81 -1.65 9.87 1.53
N ARG A 82 -0.74 9.32 2.35
CA ARG A 82 -0.53 9.82 3.72
C ARG A 82 -0.09 11.29 3.72
N GLY A 83 0.68 11.72 2.72
CA GLY A 83 1.04 13.13 2.49
C GLY A 83 -0.18 14.02 2.21
N GLN A 84 -1.11 13.55 1.37
CA GLN A 84 -2.38 14.25 1.12
C GLN A 84 -3.20 14.39 2.42
N CYS A 85 -3.39 13.30 3.17
CA CYS A 85 -4.07 13.34 4.46
C CYS A 85 -3.37 14.26 5.47
N HIS A 86 -2.03 14.22 5.51
CA HIS A 86 -1.25 15.08 6.38
C HIS A 86 -1.52 16.55 6.09
N MET A 87 -1.50 16.95 4.81
CA MET A 87 -1.86 18.31 4.40
C MET A 87 -3.27 18.65 4.89
N THR A 88 -4.27 17.81 4.56
CA THR A 88 -5.67 18.11 4.91
C THR A 88 -5.85 18.33 6.40
N LEU A 89 -5.24 17.50 7.26
CA LEU A 89 -5.31 17.65 8.70
C LEU A 89 -4.63 18.95 9.18
N THR A 90 -3.42 19.23 8.72
CA THR A 90 -2.67 20.40 9.18
C THR A 90 -3.27 21.71 8.70
N ALA A 91 -3.81 21.76 7.47
CA ALA A 91 -4.55 22.92 6.97
C ALA A 91 -5.83 23.23 7.77
N LEU A 92 -6.45 22.21 8.37
CA LEU A 92 -7.58 22.37 9.29
C LEU A 92 -7.15 22.68 10.74
N GLY A 93 -5.87 22.96 10.97
CA GLY A 93 -5.31 23.23 12.30
C GLY A 93 -5.26 22.01 13.22
N LYS A 94 -5.33 20.79 12.66
CA LYS A 94 -5.24 19.54 13.42
C LYS A 94 -3.83 18.95 13.37
N PRO A 95 -3.40 18.20 14.39
CA PRO A 95 -2.13 17.48 14.32
C PRO A 95 -2.18 16.39 13.25
N SER A 96 -1.00 15.99 12.79
CA SER A 96 -0.79 14.88 11.87
C SER A 96 0.40 14.03 12.32
N LEU A 97 0.61 12.88 11.69
CA LEU A 97 1.73 11.98 11.95
C LEU A 97 3.01 12.49 11.27
N GLY A 98 4.15 12.17 11.86
CA GLY A 98 5.45 12.25 11.18
C GLY A 98 5.50 11.26 10.01
N LEU A 99 5.97 11.71 8.86
CA LEU A 99 6.05 10.91 7.63
C LEU A 99 7.48 10.60 7.20
N ASP A 100 8.49 11.17 7.88
CA ASP A 100 9.89 10.99 7.54
C ASP A 100 10.39 9.57 7.83
N LEU A 101 10.87 8.89 6.79
CA LEU A 101 11.43 7.54 6.93
C LEU A 101 12.65 7.54 7.89
N ILE A 102 13.51 8.55 7.80
CA ILE A 102 14.70 8.62 8.66
C ILE A 102 14.34 8.83 10.14
N TYR A 103 13.23 9.52 10.43
CA TYR A 103 12.73 9.67 11.79
C TYR A 103 12.27 8.31 12.32
N PHE A 104 11.47 7.58 11.54
CA PHE A 104 10.99 6.24 11.88
C PHE A 104 12.13 5.24 12.12
N LEU A 105 13.10 5.16 11.20
CA LEU A 105 14.23 4.22 11.32
C LEU A 105 15.10 4.50 12.55
N ARG A 106 15.20 5.76 12.98
CA ARG A 106 15.94 6.14 14.20
C ARG A 106 15.17 5.91 15.50
N SER A 107 13.84 5.70 15.43
CA SER A 107 12.98 5.47 16.59
C SER A 107 12.54 4.00 16.69
N GLU A 108 11.44 3.67 16.03
CA GLU A 108 10.72 2.39 16.08
C GLU A 108 11.32 1.36 15.11
N GLY A 109 11.87 1.81 13.99
CA GLY A 109 12.38 0.95 12.92
C GLY A 109 13.86 0.58 13.04
N ARG A 110 14.44 0.68 14.24
CA ARG A 110 15.90 0.46 14.43
C ARG A 110 16.36 -0.95 14.07
N GLU A 111 15.48 -1.94 14.13
CA GLU A 111 15.81 -3.31 13.74
C GLU A 111 16.05 -3.49 12.22
N TRP A 112 15.64 -2.52 11.40
CA TRP A 112 15.80 -2.55 9.93
C TRP A 112 16.86 -1.58 9.40
N MET A 113 17.66 -0.98 10.27
CA MET A 113 18.82 -0.15 9.93
C MET A 113 20.11 -0.97 10.01
#